data_AF-A0A9Q6Z5B7-F1
#
_entry.id   AF-A0A9Q6Z5B7-F1
#
_cell.length_a   1.000
_cell.length_b   1.000
_cell.length_c   1.000
_cell.angle_alpha   90.00
_cell.angle_beta   90.00
_cell.angle_gamma   90.00
#
_symmetry.space_group_name_H-M   'P 1'
#
loop_
_entity.id
_entity.type
_entity.pdbx_description
1 polymer ?
#
loop_
_entity_poly.entity_id
_entity_poly.type
_entity_poly.pdbx_seq_one_letter_code
_entity_poly.pdbx_strand_id
1 'polypeptide(L)'
;MKEDNELQVAFSNAEAGWIDLLFIYNNTVVKERISHCFDPLPQLKIWLESIVLGAEQTSFSYDNEGSIIRFNFERVISSELIVSDFINGYRRSSLEIFTVSYPSEQNYGKYATKEELLACNRQNANAYDDIMFRVTISRTQLVALFYTGLLHFFNSEDYNPLEWEYHRMSDKLSKKLNLDYPNLLQYCETLSKQKLLELFHSIEASEAYWVLKSDFEEFENLATSQKKDIIQDLLETNANPYDGSSLLDIHSKIIENFLNASPLN
;
A
#
# COMPACT_ATOMS: atom_id res chain seq x y z
N MET A 1 13.38 10.73 34.36
CA MET A 1 12.64 9.90 33.39
C MET A 1 13.19 10.26 32.03
N LYS A 2 13.75 9.31 31.27
CA LYS A 2 13.97 9.54 29.84
C LYS A 2 12.59 9.52 29.21
N GLU A 3 12.18 10.62 28.60
CA GLU A 3 11.11 10.55 27.62
C GLU A 3 11.66 9.72 26.47
N ASP A 4 11.14 8.49 26.33
CA ASP A 4 11.53 7.64 25.22
C ASP A 4 10.91 8.25 23.96
N ASN A 5 11.73 9.03 23.25
CA ASN A 5 11.46 9.57 21.92
C ASN A 5 11.49 8.43 20.90
N GLU A 6 10.63 7.43 21.09
CA GLU A 6 10.54 6.25 20.24
C GLU A 6 9.52 6.51 19.14
N LEU A 7 9.98 6.37 17.89
CA LEU A 7 9.09 6.34 16.75
C LEU A 7 8.33 5.00 16.75
N GLN A 8 7.02 5.07 16.60
CA GLN A 8 6.19 3.90 16.36
C GLN A 8 5.51 4.02 15.00
N VAL A 9 5.41 2.88 14.31
CA VAL A 9 4.71 2.74 13.03
C VAL A 9 3.72 1.59 13.19
N ALA A 10 2.46 1.82 12.87
CA ALA A 10 1.42 0.79 12.91
C ALA A 10 0.51 0.89 11.69
N PHE A 11 -0.03 -0.26 11.29
CA PHE A 11 -1.07 -0.35 10.26
C PHE A 11 -2.35 -0.90 10.91
N SER A 12 -3.50 -0.42 10.47
CA SER A 12 -4.81 -0.85 10.99
C SER A 12 -5.91 -0.65 9.96
N ASN A 13 -7.10 -1.19 10.26
CA ASN A 13 -8.35 -0.98 9.51
C ASN A 13 -8.22 -1.23 7.99
N ALA A 14 -8.16 -2.50 7.57
CA ALA A 14 -8.34 -2.87 6.17
C ALA A 14 -9.84 -2.90 5.85
N GLU A 15 -10.39 -1.80 5.35
CA GLU A 15 -11.82 -1.68 5.03
C GLU A 15 -12.02 -0.98 3.70
N ALA A 16 -12.83 -1.57 2.83
CA ALA A 16 -13.25 -0.98 1.57
C ALA A 16 -12.09 -0.51 0.67
N GLY A 17 -11.00 -1.28 0.65
CA GLY A 17 -9.80 -0.98 -0.13
C GLY A 17 -8.92 0.11 0.48
N TRP A 18 -9.08 0.39 1.77
CA TRP A 18 -8.24 1.34 2.51
C TRP A 18 -7.48 0.63 3.63
N ILE A 19 -6.28 1.11 3.93
CA ILE A 19 -5.49 0.75 5.12
C ILE A 19 -5.08 2.04 5.82
N ASP A 20 -5.25 2.10 7.14
CA ASP A 20 -4.73 3.18 7.97
C ASP A 20 -3.25 2.96 8.29
N LEU A 21 -2.45 4.02 8.19
CA LEU A 21 -1.05 4.07 8.59
C LEU A 21 -0.87 5.12 9.69
N LEU A 22 -0.31 4.70 10.82
CA LEU A 22 -0.15 5.52 12.02
C LEU A 22 1.33 5.69 12.36
N PHE A 23 1.73 6.95 12.58
CA PHE A 23 3.02 7.33 13.12
C PHE A 23 2.86 8.00 14.48
N ILE A 24 3.66 7.58 15.46
CA ILE A 24 3.67 8.19 16.80
C ILE A 24 5.10 8.54 17.17
N TYR A 25 5.32 9.76 17.63
CA TYR A 25 6.62 10.23 18.14
C TYR A 25 6.48 11.50 18.96
N ASN A 26 7.11 11.56 20.12
CA ASN A 26 7.08 12.73 21.01
C ASN A 26 5.66 13.29 21.21
N ASN A 27 4.68 12.41 21.46
CA ASN A 27 3.24 12.72 21.58
C ASN A 27 2.58 13.30 20.32
N THR A 28 3.31 13.41 19.21
CA THR A 28 2.73 13.73 17.90
C THR A 28 2.22 12.44 17.28
N VAL A 29 0.97 12.48 16.83
CA VAL A 29 0.32 11.36 16.14
C VAL A 29 -0.04 11.83 14.74
N VAL A 30 0.46 11.13 13.74
CA VAL A 30 0.12 11.36 12.32
C VAL A 30 -0.60 10.12 11.82
N LYS A 31 -1.83 10.30 11.35
CA LYS A 31 -2.67 9.23 10.81
C LYS A 31 -2.91 9.50 9.34
N GLU A 32 -2.58 8.52 8.51
CA GLU A 32 -2.65 8.58 7.07
C GLU A 32 -3.52 7.42 6.56
N ARG A 33 -4.12 7.59 5.38
CA ARG A 33 -4.91 6.53 4.74
C ARG A 33 -4.30 6.19 3.40
N ILE A 34 -4.28 4.91 3.11
CA ILE A 34 -3.68 4.34 1.91
C ILE A 34 -4.76 3.62 1.13
N SER A 35 -4.87 3.90 -0.18
CA SER A 35 -5.83 3.25 -1.07
C SER A 35 -5.23 2.09 -1.86
N HIS A 36 -6.02 1.06 -2.11
CA HIS A 36 -5.72 -0.01 -3.07
C HIS A 36 -5.56 0.51 -4.51
N CYS A 37 -6.27 1.59 -4.88
CA CYS A 37 -6.18 2.19 -6.22
C CYS A 37 -4.76 2.69 -6.54
N PHE A 38 -4.03 3.11 -5.50
CA PHE A 38 -2.65 3.55 -5.56
C PHE A 38 -1.81 2.75 -4.58
N ASP A 39 -2.00 1.43 -4.60
CA ASP A 39 -1.38 0.51 -3.65
C ASP A 39 0.13 0.77 -3.52
N PRO A 40 0.60 1.27 -2.36
CA PRO A 40 2.00 1.60 -2.16
C PRO A 40 2.79 0.44 -1.57
N LEU A 41 2.17 -0.71 -1.23
CA LEU A 41 2.86 -1.82 -0.59
C LEU A 41 4.07 -2.32 -1.42
N PRO A 42 3.97 -2.46 -2.75
CA PRO A 42 5.14 -2.80 -3.58
C PRO A 42 6.25 -1.75 -3.50
N GLN A 43 5.90 -0.46 -3.55
CA GLN A 43 6.89 0.63 -3.47
C GLN A 43 7.52 0.74 -2.08
N LEU A 44 6.72 0.56 -1.03
CA LEU A 44 7.18 0.51 0.35
C LEU A 44 8.19 -0.61 0.54
N LYS A 45 7.91 -1.82 0.01
CA LYS A 45 8.87 -2.93 0.01
C LYS A 45 10.17 -2.55 -0.69
N ILE A 46 10.11 -2.01 -1.92
CA ILE A 46 11.29 -1.59 -2.68
C ILE A 46 12.10 -0.54 -1.91
N TRP A 47 11.43 0.39 -1.24
CA TRP A 47 12.06 1.41 -0.42
C TRP A 47 12.79 0.80 0.78
N LEU A 48 12.15 -0.10 1.52
CA LEU A 48 12.78 -0.82 2.63
C LEU A 48 13.98 -1.67 2.15
N GLU A 49 13.84 -2.39 1.05
CA GLU A 49 14.93 -3.17 0.45
C GLU A 49 16.10 -2.28 0.04
N SER A 50 15.84 -1.13 -0.57
CA SER A 50 16.87 -0.16 -0.95
C SER A 50 17.66 0.34 0.26
N ILE A 51 16.95 0.64 1.36
CA ILE A 51 17.58 1.02 2.64
C ILE A 51 18.48 -0.09 3.17
N VAL A 52 17.99 -1.33 3.19
CA VAL A 52 18.76 -2.52 3.61
C VAL A 52 20.03 -2.69 2.77
N LEU A 53 19.91 -2.53 1.45
CA LEU A 53 21.03 -2.61 0.50
C LEU A 53 22.02 -1.45 0.62
N GLY A 54 21.74 -0.45 1.45
CA GLY A 54 22.66 0.64 1.77
C GLY A 54 22.49 1.88 0.90
N ALA A 55 21.31 2.09 0.32
CA ALA A 55 20.97 3.35 -0.33
C ALA A 55 21.31 4.55 0.57
N GLU A 56 21.91 5.58 0.00
CA GLU A 56 22.21 6.82 0.73
C GLU A 56 20.99 7.74 0.78
N GLN A 57 20.18 7.75 -0.29
CA GLN A 57 18.91 8.45 -0.34
C GLN A 57 17.91 7.60 -1.12
N THR A 58 16.68 7.53 -0.63
CA THR A 58 15.56 6.89 -1.34
C THR A 58 14.23 7.42 -0.81
N SER A 59 13.16 7.29 -1.56
CA SER A 59 11.84 7.73 -1.13
C SER A 59 10.76 6.77 -1.62
N PHE A 60 9.66 6.69 -0.90
CA PHE A 60 8.40 6.15 -1.44
C PHE A 60 7.31 7.20 -1.32
N SER A 61 6.27 7.07 -2.14
CA SER A 61 5.14 7.99 -2.12
C SER A 61 3.84 7.20 -2.28
N TYR A 62 2.76 7.75 -1.76
CA TYR A 62 1.42 7.16 -1.86
C TYR A 62 0.38 8.27 -1.92
N ASP A 63 -0.80 7.93 -2.42
CA ASP A 63 -1.95 8.83 -2.43
C ASP A 63 -2.73 8.68 -1.12
N ASN A 64 -2.99 9.80 -0.46
CA ASN A 64 -3.93 9.94 0.65
C ASN A 64 -5.06 10.86 0.20
N GLU A 65 -6.13 10.26 -0.33
CA GLU A 65 -7.36 10.95 -0.73
C GLU A 65 -7.11 12.15 -1.68
N GLY A 66 -6.24 11.97 -2.68
CA GLY A 66 -5.87 13.00 -3.66
C GLY A 66 -4.68 13.87 -3.27
N SER A 67 -4.11 13.66 -2.07
CA SER A 67 -2.84 14.27 -1.66
C SER A 67 -1.71 13.24 -1.76
N ILE A 68 -0.67 13.52 -2.54
CA ILE A 68 0.48 12.62 -2.57
C ILE A 68 1.34 12.88 -1.34
N ILE A 69 1.52 11.87 -0.53
CA ILE A 69 2.46 11.92 0.60
C ILE A 69 3.76 11.26 0.17
N ARG A 70 4.89 11.88 0.51
CA ARG A 70 6.23 11.31 0.26
C ARG A 70 6.97 11.09 1.58
N PHE A 71 7.54 9.91 1.73
CA PHE A 71 8.50 9.58 2.78
C PHE A 71 9.89 9.53 2.18
N ASN A 72 10.76 10.43 2.66
CA ASN A 72 12.16 10.48 2.26
C ASN A 72 13.02 9.76 3.29
N PHE A 73 14.00 9.00 2.83
CA PHE A 73 15.10 8.45 3.61
C PHE A 73 16.39 9.11 3.13
N GLU A 74 17.20 9.60 4.08
CA GLU A 74 18.53 10.13 3.81
C GLU A 74 19.52 9.61 4.87
N ARG A 75 20.65 9.07 4.40
CA ARG A 75 21.72 8.59 5.24
C ARG A 75 22.57 9.77 5.67
N VAL A 76 22.43 10.15 6.92
CA VAL A 76 23.32 11.14 7.54
C VAL A 76 24.58 10.43 8.05
N ILE A 77 25.74 10.77 7.47
CA ILE A 77 27.05 10.34 7.99
C ILE A 77 27.47 11.35 9.07
N SER A 78 27.11 11.10 10.32
CA SER A 78 27.57 11.95 11.42
C SER A 78 29.05 11.65 11.73
N SER A 79 29.95 12.56 11.35
CA SER A 79 31.25 12.69 12.01
C SER A 79 31.14 13.77 13.10
N GLU A 80 30.62 13.38 14.26
CA GLU A 80 30.53 14.13 15.53
C GLU A 80 29.57 15.33 15.69
N LEU A 81 29.23 15.55 16.97
CA LEU A 81 28.61 16.70 17.64
C LEU A 81 28.19 17.90 16.76
N ILE A 82 26.90 18.27 16.84
CA ILE A 82 26.46 19.66 16.73
C ILE A 82 25.96 20.12 18.11
N VAL A 83 26.90 20.56 18.95
CA VAL A 83 26.84 21.94 19.43
C VAL A 83 27.88 22.65 18.57
N SER A 84 27.51 23.80 17.98
CA SER A 84 28.34 24.66 17.15
C SER A 84 29.86 24.55 17.39
N ASP A 85 30.62 24.40 16.29
CA ASP A 85 32.10 24.44 16.16
C ASP A 85 32.91 23.13 16.38
N PHE A 86 33.24 22.49 15.25
CA PHE A 86 34.54 21.91 14.83
C PHE A 86 35.37 20.92 15.71
N ILE A 87 35.88 19.90 14.98
CA ILE A 87 37.12 19.08 15.10
C ILE A 87 37.04 17.66 15.73
N ASN A 88 37.19 16.69 14.81
CA ASN A 88 37.80 15.34 14.86
C ASN A 88 37.55 14.42 16.06
N GLY A 89 36.95 13.28 15.72
CA GLY A 89 37.57 11.97 15.92
C GLY A 89 36.61 10.86 16.31
N TYR A 90 36.17 10.09 15.31
CA TYR A 90 35.43 8.82 15.45
C TYR A 90 34.12 8.89 16.26
N ARG A 91 32.95 8.65 15.63
CA ARG A 91 31.89 7.73 16.14
C ARG A 91 30.52 7.85 15.45
N ARG A 92 29.82 6.69 15.52
CA ARG A 92 28.37 6.41 15.53
C ARG A 92 27.49 7.29 14.66
N SER A 93 26.97 6.68 13.59
CA SER A 93 25.90 7.22 12.76
C SER A 93 24.60 7.37 13.58
N SER A 94 24.22 8.61 13.88
CA SER A 94 22.85 8.98 14.22
C SER A 94 22.20 9.59 12.96
N LEU A 95 21.04 9.07 12.59
CA LEU A 95 20.41 9.22 11.26
C LEU A 95 19.13 10.05 11.32
N GLU A 96 19.13 11.32 10.91
CA GLU A 96 17.95 12.21 10.85
C GLU A 96 17.06 11.91 9.64
N ILE A 97 15.76 11.73 9.82
CA ILE A 97 14.77 11.51 8.75
C ILE A 97 13.40 12.04 9.15
N PHE A 98 12.80 12.92 8.34
CA PHE A 98 11.43 12.84 7.81
C PHE A 98 11.22 14.15 7.00
N THR A 99 10.47 14.13 5.91
CA THR A 99 9.88 15.32 5.29
C THR A 99 8.67 14.81 4.54
N VAL A 100 7.49 15.04 5.10
CA VAL A 100 6.19 14.82 4.46
C VAL A 100 5.94 16.07 3.63
N SER A 101 6.10 15.97 2.31
CA SER A 101 5.79 17.07 1.39
C SER A 101 4.49 16.76 0.67
N TYR A 102 3.50 17.66 0.77
CA TYR A 102 2.25 17.59 0.04
C TYR A 102 2.40 18.33 -1.31
N PRO A 103 1.99 17.76 -2.46
CA PRO A 103 1.87 18.54 -3.68
C PRO A 103 0.75 19.55 -3.53
N SER A 104 1.02 20.78 -3.98
CA SER A 104 -0.01 21.77 -4.23
C SER A 104 -1.07 21.21 -5.18
N GLU A 105 -2.32 21.24 -4.74
CA GLU A 105 -3.54 20.82 -5.44
C GLU A 105 -3.48 20.90 -6.97
N GLN A 106 -3.75 19.78 -7.65
CA GLN A 106 -4.41 19.80 -8.96
C GLN A 106 -5.86 19.32 -8.80
N ASN A 107 -6.73 20.32 -8.65
CA ASN A 107 -8.18 20.34 -8.87
C ASN A 107 -8.85 19.06 -9.40
N TYR A 108 -9.72 18.45 -8.59
CA TYR A 108 -10.98 17.83 -9.05
C TYR A 108 -12.13 18.04 -8.05
N GLY A 109 -13.02 19.00 -8.36
CA GLY A 109 -14.48 18.88 -8.18
C GLY A 109 -15.19 19.27 -6.87
N LYS A 110 -15.70 20.53 -6.81
CA LYS A 110 -16.89 21.06 -6.06
C LYS A 110 -16.89 21.01 -4.50
N TYR A 111 -17.21 22.05 -3.72
CA TYR A 111 -17.51 23.48 -3.89
C TYR A 111 -17.25 24.15 -2.52
N ALA A 112 -16.51 25.26 -2.49
CA ALA A 112 -16.70 26.31 -1.49
C ALA A 112 -16.84 27.63 -2.26
N THR A 113 -17.83 28.45 -1.90
CA THR A 113 -18.01 29.75 -2.55
C THR A 113 -16.84 30.67 -2.20
N LYS A 114 -16.49 31.57 -3.12
CA LYS A 114 -15.38 32.53 -2.93
C LYS A 114 -15.53 33.36 -1.65
N GLU A 115 -16.77 33.58 -1.19
CA GLU A 115 -17.09 34.31 0.04
C GLU A 115 -16.89 33.46 1.31
N GLU A 116 -17.11 32.14 1.26
CA GLU A 116 -16.79 31.20 2.35
C GLU A 116 -15.27 31.06 2.55
N LEU A 117 -14.51 31.02 1.46
CA LEU A 117 -13.04 31.01 1.51
C LEU A 117 -12.47 32.35 2.01
N LEU A 118 -13.13 33.49 1.75
CA LEU A 118 -12.70 34.80 2.24
C LEU A 118 -13.11 35.10 3.69
N ALA A 119 -14.06 34.35 4.26
CA ALA A 119 -14.44 34.42 5.67
C ALA A 119 -13.47 33.63 6.57
N CYS A 120 -12.96 32.48 6.10
CA CYS A 120 -11.88 31.74 6.78
C CYS A 120 -10.51 32.46 6.71
N ASN A 121 -10.27 33.23 5.64
CA ASN A 121 -8.95 33.82 5.35
C ASN A 121 -8.62 35.16 6.04
N ARG A 122 -9.47 35.69 6.93
CA ARG A 122 -9.14 36.95 7.66
C ARG A 122 -8.49 36.75 9.03
N GLN A 123 -8.31 35.50 9.47
CA GLN A 123 -7.56 35.20 10.70
C GLN A 123 -6.27 34.39 10.50
N ASN A 124 -6.08 33.74 9.35
CA ASN A 124 -4.85 32.99 9.04
C ASN A 124 -4.12 33.59 7.85
N ALA A 125 -3.58 34.80 8.03
CA ALA A 125 -2.59 35.34 7.12
C ALA A 125 -1.24 34.67 7.39
N ASN A 126 -0.75 33.93 6.39
CA ASN A 126 0.58 33.31 6.26
C ASN A 126 0.77 31.99 7.03
N ALA A 127 0.60 30.84 6.37
CA ALA A 127 1.35 29.61 6.65
C ALA A 127 0.89 28.49 5.70
N TYR A 128 1.68 28.22 4.66
CA TYR A 128 1.83 26.84 4.18
C TYR A 128 2.65 26.12 5.25
N ASP A 129 1.99 25.61 6.28
CA ASP A 129 2.67 24.76 7.27
C ASP A 129 2.82 23.37 6.65
N ASP A 130 3.92 23.17 5.91
CA ASP A 130 4.46 21.84 5.67
C ASP A 130 4.63 21.16 7.04
N ILE A 131 3.90 20.07 7.30
CA ILE A 131 4.15 19.25 8.49
C ILE A 131 5.48 18.53 8.26
N MET A 132 6.57 19.22 8.58
CA MET A 132 7.91 18.66 8.54
C MET A 132 8.19 17.94 9.85
N PHE A 133 7.69 16.72 9.93
CA PHE A 133 8.18 15.77 10.90
C PHE A 133 9.65 15.44 10.58
N ARG A 134 10.56 15.31 11.57
CA ARG A 134 11.97 14.89 11.43
C ARG A 134 12.38 14.10 12.68
N VAL A 135 12.95 12.91 12.51
CA VAL A 135 13.31 11.96 13.57
C VAL A 135 14.62 11.29 13.25
N THR A 136 15.47 11.20 14.27
CA THR A 136 16.73 10.48 14.15
C THR A 136 16.58 9.03 14.61
N ILE A 137 16.75 8.03 13.73
CA ILE A 137 16.48 6.60 14.04
C ILE A 137 17.54 5.68 13.44
N SER A 138 17.91 4.52 13.99
CA SER A 138 18.83 3.65 13.25
C SER A 138 18.16 3.04 12.01
N ARG A 139 18.95 2.71 10.98
CA ARG A 139 18.46 1.99 9.79
C ARG A 139 17.70 0.72 10.17
N THR A 140 18.26 -0.06 11.09
CA THR A 140 17.67 -1.31 11.57
C THR A 140 16.32 -1.07 12.23
N GLN A 141 16.21 -0.06 13.09
CA GLN A 141 14.94 0.29 13.73
C GLN A 141 13.91 0.77 12.71
N LEU A 142 14.26 1.63 11.75
CA LEU A 142 13.32 2.09 10.72
C LEU A 142 12.76 0.93 9.89
N VAL A 143 13.65 0.07 9.39
CA VAL A 143 13.25 -1.10 8.60
C VAL A 143 12.40 -2.04 9.44
N ALA A 144 12.79 -2.27 10.70
CA ALA A 144 12.02 -3.11 11.63
C ALA A 144 10.62 -2.53 11.83
N LEU A 145 10.47 -1.26 12.19
CA LEU A 145 9.17 -0.65 12.50
C LEU A 145 8.16 -0.78 11.36
N PHE A 146 8.56 -0.46 10.12
CA PHE A 146 7.66 -0.59 8.98
C PHE A 146 7.37 -2.06 8.64
N TYR A 147 8.41 -2.90 8.58
CA TYR A 147 8.26 -4.28 8.16
C TYR A 147 7.47 -5.11 9.19
N THR A 148 7.83 -5.01 10.47
CA THR A 148 7.09 -5.72 11.54
C THR A 148 5.73 -5.11 11.79
N GLY A 149 5.54 -3.79 11.59
CA GLY A 149 4.23 -3.15 11.64
C GLY A 149 3.26 -3.73 10.62
N LEU A 150 3.70 -3.88 9.36
CA LEU A 150 2.92 -4.53 8.30
C LEU A 150 2.63 -6.00 8.62
N LEU A 151 3.65 -6.76 9.03
CA LEU A 151 3.49 -8.17 9.37
C LEU A 151 2.55 -8.37 10.56
N HIS A 152 2.61 -7.51 11.57
CA HIS A 152 1.72 -7.57 12.73
C HIS A 152 0.28 -7.31 12.31
N PHE A 153 0.05 -6.27 11.49
CA PHE A 153 -1.27 -5.98 10.96
C PHE A 153 -1.84 -7.14 10.13
N PHE A 154 -1.04 -7.74 9.24
CA PHE A 154 -1.47 -8.90 8.45
C PHE A 154 -1.94 -10.09 9.31
N ASN A 155 -1.27 -10.32 10.44
CA ASN A 155 -1.63 -11.42 11.35
C ASN A 155 -2.71 -11.02 12.37
N SER A 156 -3.24 -9.80 12.29
CA SER A 156 -4.28 -9.30 13.20
C SER A 156 -5.68 -9.64 12.69
N GLU A 157 -6.67 -9.58 13.59
CA GLU A 157 -8.09 -9.76 13.24
C GLU A 157 -8.64 -8.60 12.40
N ASP A 158 -7.97 -7.44 12.42
CA ASP A 158 -8.37 -6.25 11.66
C ASP A 158 -8.04 -6.37 10.15
N TYR A 159 -7.27 -7.39 9.77
CA TYR A 159 -6.93 -7.65 8.38
C TYR A 159 -7.93 -8.58 7.71
N ASN A 160 -8.61 -8.08 6.68
CA ASN A 160 -9.46 -8.87 5.80
C ASN A 160 -8.94 -8.80 4.35
N PRO A 161 -8.39 -9.90 3.79
CA PRO A 161 -7.93 -9.94 2.40
C PRO A 161 -9.02 -9.56 1.41
N LEU A 162 -10.29 -9.84 1.70
CA LEU A 162 -11.41 -9.50 0.82
C LEU A 162 -11.70 -8.00 0.74
N GLU A 163 -11.18 -7.21 1.69
CA GLU A 163 -11.32 -5.75 1.74
C GLU A 163 -10.10 -5.01 1.15
N TRP A 164 -9.12 -5.74 0.61
CA TRP A 164 -7.89 -5.12 0.12
C TRP A 164 -7.30 -5.83 -1.09
N GLU A 165 -7.07 -7.15 -0.99
CA GLU A 165 -6.31 -7.90 -1.97
C GLU A 165 -7.08 -8.08 -3.28
N TYR A 166 -6.32 -8.05 -4.37
CA TYR A 166 -6.70 -8.55 -5.67
C TYR A 166 -6.83 -10.08 -5.60
N HIS A 167 -7.97 -10.62 -6.02
CA HIS A 167 -8.22 -12.06 -6.08
C HIS A 167 -8.75 -12.43 -7.46
N ARG A 168 -8.07 -13.32 -8.20
CA ARG A 168 -8.56 -13.72 -9.52
C ARG A 168 -9.84 -14.53 -9.39
N MET A 169 -10.69 -14.44 -10.42
CA MET A 169 -11.85 -15.35 -10.54
C MET A 169 -11.43 -16.81 -10.52
N SER A 170 -10.33 -17.13 -11.21
CA SER A 170 -9.76 -18.46 -11.23
C SER A 170 -9.40 -18.97 -9.84
N ASP A 171 -8.84 -18.14 -8.96
CA ASP A 171 -8.47 -18.54 -7.60
C ASP A 171 -9.71 -18.92 -6.78
N LYS A 172 -10.76 -18.07 -6.81
CA LYS A 172 -12.02 -18.33 -6.10
C LYS A 172 -12.72 -19.58 -6.63
N LEU A 173 -12.78 -19.74 -7.96
CA LEU A 173 -13.45 -20.88 -8.59
C LEU A 173 -12.68 -22.19 -8.41
N SER A 174 -11.36 -22.15 -8.54
CA SER A 174 -10.48 -23.31 -8.30
C SER A 174 -10.69 -23.85 -6.89
N LYS A 175 -10.72 -22.97 -5.88
CA LYS A 175 -11.02 -23.33 -4.49
C LYS A 175 -12.43 -23.89 -4.32
N LYS A 176 -13.43 -23.27 -4.94
CA LYS A 176 -14.84 -23.67 -4.82
C LYS A 176 -15.13 -25.04 -5.45
N LEU A 177 -14.55 -25.30 -6.62
CA LEU A 177 -14.78 -26.52 -7.40
C LEU A 177 -13.76 -27.61 -7.11
N ASN A 178 -12.70 -27.29 -6.35
CA ASN A 178 -11.55 -28.16 -6.12
C ASN A 178 -10.92 -28.65 -7.43
N LEU A 179 -10.70 -27.71 -8.34
CA LEU A 179 -10.04 -27.91 -9.64
C LEU A 179 -8.78 -27.05 -9.70
N ASP A 180 -7.73 -27.55 -10.34
CA ASP A 180 -6.61 -26.71 -10.75
C ASP A 180 -6.98 -25.86 -11.97
N TYR A 181 -6.14 -24.89 -12.32
CA TYR A 181 -6.43 -23.96 -13.41
C TYR A 181 -6.70 -24.65 -14.77
N PRO A 182 -5.88 -25.62 -15.23
CA PRO A 182 -6.16 -26.31 -16.49
C PRO A 182 -7.50 -27.05 -16.49
N ASN A 183 -7.84 -27.75 -15.42
CA ASN A 183 -9.11 -28.47 -15.32
C ASN A 183 -10.30 -27.52 -15.14
N LEU A 184 -10.11 -26.38 -14.45
CA LEU A 184 -11.12 -25.33 -14.35
C LEU A 184 -11.44 -24.73 -15.72
N LEU A 185 -10.41 -24.36 -16.49
CA LEU A 185 -10.58 -23.83 -17.84
C LEU A 185 -11.32 -24.83 -18.73
N GLN A 186 -10.87 -26.09 -18.74
CA GLN A 186 -11.53 -27.14 -19.50
C GLN A 186 -12.99 -27.35 -19.05
N TYR A 187 -13.26 -27.31 -17.74
CA TYR A 187 -14.62 -27.40 -17.21
C TYR A 187 -15.49 -26.25 -17.72
N CYS A 188 -15.00 -25.01 -17.63
CA CYS A 188 -15.69 -23.82 -18.13
C CYS A 188 -15.97 -23.89 -19.64
N GLU A 189 -15.04 -24.41 -20.45
CA GLU A 189 -15.25 -24.61 -21.89
C GLU A 189 -16.41 -25.57 -22.21
N THR A 190 -16.80 -26.46 -21.28
CA THR A 190 -17.95 -27.37 -21.46
C THR A 190 -19.30 -26.77 -21.08
N LEU A 191 -19.31 -25.61 -20.43
CA LEU A 191 -20.53 -24.98 -19.93
C LEU A 191 -21.21 -24.13 -21.01
N SER A 192 -22.54 -24.09 -20.97
CA SER A 192 -23.29 -23.10 -21.74
C SER A 192 -23.08 -21.70 -21.15
N LYS A 193 -23.36 -20.65 -21.93
CA LYS A 193 -23.33 -19.27 -21.46
C LYS A 193 -24.06 -19.09 -20.12
N GLN A 194 -25.29 -19.61 -20.01
CA GLN A 194 -26.09 -19.47 -18.79
C GLN A 194 -25.39 -20.08 -17.58
N LYS A 195 -24.81 -21.28 -17.73
CA LYS A 195 -24.10 -21.96 -16.65
C LYS A 195 -22.80 -21.25 -16.26
N LEU A 196 -22.09 -20.65 -17.23
CA LEU A 196 -20.94 -19.80 -16.93
C LEU A 196 -21.37 -18.59 -16.09
N LEU A 197 -22.42 -17.89 -16.48
CA LEU A 197 -22.94 -16.74 -15.72
C LEU A 197 -23.35 -17.14 -14.29
N GLU A 198 -24.08 -18.25 -14.14
CA GLU A 198 -24.45 -18.81 -12.83
C GLU A 198 -23.21 -19.14 -11.98
N LEU A 199 -22.17 -19.71 -12.60
CA LEU A 199 -20.92 -20.05 -11.93
C LEU A 199 -20.19 -18.79 -11.43
N PHE A 200 -20.03 -17.76 -12.26
CA PHE A 200 -19.36 -16.51 -11.88
C PHE A 200 -20.16 -15.69 -10.86
N HIS A 201 -21.50 -15.67 -10.95
CA HIS A 201 -22.32 -15.06 -9.89
C HIS A 201 -22.11 -15.72 -8.53
N SER A 202 -21.78 -17.01 -8.53
CA SER A 202 -21.68 -17.80 -7.31
C SER A 202 -20.42 -17.52 -6.47
N ILE A 203 -19.50 -16.68 -6.94
CA ILE A 203 -18.27 -16.26 -6.23
C ILE A 203 -18.29 -14.78 -5.80
N GLU A 204 -19.46 -14.13 -5.87
CA GLU A 204 -19.62 -12.70 -5.55
C GLU A 204 -18.61 -11.81 -6.32
N ALA A 205 -18.55 -12.02 -7.64
CA ALA A 205 -17.63 -11.29 -8.51
C ALA A 205 -17.90 -9.78 -8.50
N SER A 206 -16.85 -8.97 -8.64
CA SER A 206 -16.88 -7.51 -8.62
C SER A 206 -17.51 -6.89 -9.87
N GLU A 207 -17.69 -5.57 -9.86
CA GLU A 207 -18.30 -4.87 -11.00
C GLU A 207 -17.55 -5.00 -12.33
N ALA A 208 -16.24 -5.25 -12.29
CA ALA A 208 -15.43 -5.51 -13.47
C ALA A 208 -15.97 -6.69 -14.30
N TYR A 209 -16.56 -7.69 -13.64
CA TYR A 209 -17.28 -8.78 -14.28
C TYR A 209 -18.48 -8.31 -15.11
N TRP A 210 -19.24 -7.34 -14.60
CA TRP A 210 -20.46 -6.87 -15.24
C TRP A 210 -20.18 -6.09 -16.53
N VAL A 211 -19.00 -5.49 -16.65
CA VAL A 211 -18.55 -4.86 -17.89
C VAL A 211 -18.30 -5.91 -18.98
N LEU A 212 -17.67 -7.04 -18.63
CA LEU A 212 -17.41 -8.15 -19.58
C LEU A 212 -18.67 -8.93 -19.97
N LYS A 213 -19.78 -8.73 -19.25
CA LYS A 213 -21.08 -9.36 -19.56
C LYS A 213 -21.67 -8.89 -20.89
N SER A 214 -21.34 -7.68 -21.37
CA SER A 214 -21.79 -7.22 -22.69
C SER A 214 -21.17 -8.05 -23.83
N ASP A 215 -19.91 -8.44 -23.68
CA ASP A 215 -19.20 -9.25 -24.69
C ASP A 215 -19.72 -10.70 -24.73
N PHE A 216 -20.43 -11.11 -23.68
CA PHE A 216 -21.11 -12.40 -23.61
C PHE A 216 -22.38 -12.49 -24.45
N GLU A 217 -22.93 -11.38 -24.96
CA GLU A 217 -24.19 -11.40 -25.72
C GLU A 217 -24.14 -12.32 -26.95
N GLU A 218 -23.01 -12.35 -27.64
CA GLU A 218 -22.79 -13.18 -28.84
C GLU A 218 -22.08 -14.51 -28.56
N PHE A 219 -21.80 -14.84 -27.28
CA PHE A 219 -20.92 -15.95 -26.89
C PHE A 219 -21.22 -17.25 -27.62
N GLU A 220 -22.50 -17.64 -27.76
CA GLU A 220 -22.88 -18.92 -28.38
C GLU A 220 -22.52 -19.02 -29.87
N ASN A 221 -22.44 -17.89 -30.58
CA ASN A 221 -22.13 -17.81 -32.01
C ASN A 221 -20.62 -17.81 -32.30
N LEU A 222 -19.78 -17.69 -31.28
CA LEU A 222 -18.33 -17.61 -31.41
C LEU A 222 -17.72 -18.98 -31.73
N ALA A 223 -16.58 -18.96 -32.43
CA ALA A 223 -15.75 -20.15 -32.62
C ALA A 223 -15.19 -20.65 -31.29
N THR A 224 -14.86 -21.94 -31.19
CA THR A 224 -14.33 -22.56 -29.96
C THR A 224 -13.09 -21.84 -29.43
N SER A 225 -12.18 -21.41 -30.30
CA SER A 225 -10.99 -20.66 -29.88
C SER A 225 -11.34 -19.32 -29.23
N GLN A 226 -12.28 -18.57 -29.82
CA GLN A 226 -12.73 -17.28 -29.28
C GLN A 226 -13.44 -17.45 -27.93
N LYS A 227 -14.26 -18.50 -27.78
CA LYS A 227 -14.91 -18.82 -26.50
C LYS A 227 -13.87 -19.08 -25.41
N LYS A 228 -12.83 -19.83 -25.75
CA LYS A 228 -11.72 -20.13 -24.84
C LYS A 228 -10.99 -18.86 -24.41
N ASP A 229 -10.64 -17.98 -25.36
CA ASP A 229 -9.94 -16.73 -25.06
C ASP A 229 -10.77 -15.87 -24.09
N ILE A 230 -12.08 -15.72 -24.35
CA ILE A 230 -13.00 -15.00 -23.45
C ILE A 230 -13.08 -15.63 -22.05
N ILE A 231 -13.15 -16.96 -21.95
CA ILE A 231 -13.16 -17.65 -20.66
C ILE A 231 -11.85 -17.41 -19.91
N GLN A 232 -10.71 -17.45 -20.59
CA GLN A 232 -9.41 -17.15 -19.99
C GLN A 232 -9.36 -15.72 -19.45
N ASP A 233 -9.77 -14.74 -20.25
CA ASP A 233 -9.79 -13.34 -19.83
C ASP A 233 -10.69 -13.13 -18.59
N LEU A 234 -11.85 -13.78 -18.56
CA LEU A 234 -12.72 -13.77 -17.36
C LEU A 234 -12.05 -14.40 -16.15
N LEU A 235 -11.42 -15.57 -16.32
CA LEU A 235 -10.74 -16.27 -15.23
C LEU A 235 -9.56 -15.47 -14.66
N GLU A 236 -8.93 -14.61 -15.46
CA GLU A 236 -7.88 -13.69 -15.05
C GLU A 236 -8.40 -12.34 -14.53
N THR A 237 -9.71 -12.09 -14.56
CA THR A 237 -10.30 -10.83 -14.05
C THR A 237 -10.32 -10.82 -12.52
N ASN A 238 -10.28 -9.63 -11.91
CA ASN A 238 -10.46 -9.48 -10.47
C ASN A 238 -11.87 -9.92 -10.05
N ALA A 239 -11.94 -10.75 -9.02
CA ALA A 239 -13.17 -11.18 -8.38
C ALA A 239 -13.54 -10.34 -7.16
N ASN A 240 -12.67 -9.42 -6.73
CA ASN A 240 -12.93 -8.43 -5.69
C ASN A 240 -13.05 -7.03 -6.30
N PRO A 241 -13.72 -6.08 -5.63
CA PRO A 241 -13.77 -4.69 -6.06
C PRO A 241 -12.47 -3.93 -5.75
N TYR A 242 -11.51 -4.57 -5.09
CA TYR A 242 -10.25 -3.99 -4.65
C TYR A 242 -9.07 -4.68 -5.33
N ASP A 243 -8.06 -3.88 -5.69
CA ASP A 243 -6.90 -4.26 -6.51
C ASP A 243 -5.58 -4.19 -5.73
N GLY A 244 -5.63 -4.23 -4.40
CA GLY A 244 -4.43 -4.15 -3.56
C GLY A 244 -3.53 -5.38 -3.77
N SER A 245 -2.22 -5.20 -3.66
CA SER A 245 -1.27 -6.30 -3.71
C SER A 245 -1.53 -7.26 -2.56
N SER A 246 -1.29 -8.55 -2.81
CA SER A 246 -1.32 -9.52 -1.73
C SER A 246 -0.25 -9.18 -0.72
N LEU A 247 -0.59 -9.17 0.56
CA LEU A 247 0.42 -8.94 1.60
C LEU A 247 1.44 -10.08 1.65
N LEU A 248 1.18 -11.25 1.06
CA LEU A 248 2.21 -12.26 0.82
C LEU A 248 3.37 -11.73 -0.03
N ASP A 249 3.11 -10.77 -0.91
CA ASP A 249 4.12 -10.16 -1.76
C ASP A 249 5.03 -9.18 -0.99
N ILE A 250 4.66 -8.77 0.23
CA ILE A 250 5.51 -7.90 1.07
C ILE A 250 6.74 -8.64 1.60
N HIS A 251 6.67 -9.97 1.72
CA HIS A 251 7.77 -10.78 2.26
C HIS A 251 9.06 -10.55 1.48
N SER A 252 10.14 -10.28 2.22
CA SER A 252 11.46 -10.03 1.64
C SER A 252 12.54 -10.73 2.43
N LYS A 253 13.17 -11.73 1.80
CA LYS A 253 14.35 -12.42 2.36
C LYS A 253 15.49 -11.46 2.64
N ILE A 254 15.61 -10.37 1.86
CA ILE A 254 16.66 -9.37 2.04
C ILE A 254 16.43 -8.63 3.36
N ILE A 255 15.20 -8.17 3.61
CA ILE A 255 14.82 -7.50 4.86
C ILE A 255 14.94 -8.46 6.05
N GLU A 256 14.40 -9.66 5.94
CA GLU A 256 14.40 -10.67 7.02
C GLU A 256 15.83 -11.05 7.44
N ASN A 257 16.73 -11.29 6.48
CA ASN A 257 18.12 -11.58 6.78
C ASN A 257 18.83 -10.40 7.46
N PHE A 258 18.53 -9.17 7.04
CA PHE A 258 19.10 -7.96 7.62
C PHE A 258 18.67 -7.77 9.09
N LEU A 259 17.38 -7.97 9.38
CA LEU A 259 16.85 -7.86 10.74
C LEU A 259 17.38 -8.98 11.65
N ASN A 260 17.51 -10.21 11.15
CA ASN A 260 18.09 -11.33 11.90
C ASN A 260 19.59 -11.13 12.22
N ALA A 261 20.34 -10.50 11.30
CA ALA A 261 21.76 -10.20 11.50
C ALA A 261 22.00 -8.99 12.42
N SER A 262 20.98 -8.18 12.67
CA SER A 262 21.04 -6.96 13.48
C SER A 262 19.89 -6.93 14.48
N PRO A 263 19.93 -7.75 15.56
CA PRO A 263 18.88 -7.72 16.57
C PRO A 263 18.76 -6.33 17.18
N LEU A 264 17.52 -5.89 17.41
CA LEU A 264 17.22 -4.65 18.13
C LEU A 264 17.85 -4.74 19.53
N ASN A 265 18.86 -3.93 19.80
CA ASN A 265 19.52 -3.81 21.11
C ASN A 265 18.86 -2.69 21.93
#